data_AF-A0A5N6DYS0-F1
#
_entry.id   AF-A0A5N6DYS0-F1
#
_cell.length_a   1.000
_cell.length_b   1.000
_cell.length_c   1.000
_cell.angle_alpha   90.00
_cell.angle_beta   90.00
_cell.angle_gamma   90.00
#
_symmetry.space_group_name_H-M   'P 1'
#
loop_
_entity.id
_entity.type
_entity.pdbx_description
1 polymer ?
#
loop_
_entity_poly.entity_id
_entity_poly.type
_entity_poly.pdbx_seq_one_letter_code
_entity_poly.pdbx_strand_id
1 'polypeptide(L)'
;MTRNFKDYSYDGNPHCYICGYTFYMIPYDPKDTSLRKYDGAVFHNAEDVEDLHLFRRKAWWAVHRMILCNQKEHTCHISGVAVCTILSAPLNEGHGLVSRPWRQRQIERVVEPRFHDYYGEPRRCWKWVGYRVHARCWELLSYHELGATAEKNLAIVLAALRQRFKMGYLRKTDIPEMTAEDPVRTKCVSEAIGVALEQADRRKLKSKRRQSVRKSVRQIGTCNLPVEILYMIANYLPSQAIANMEKAWGFRFGNTFWYSRIPTKIFHEVEDVADEDLDWQRLCLKLERRLEKSEALNTRRYLLECLDEILSIVKTLGDS
;
A
#
# COMPACT_ATOMS: atom_id res chain seq x y z
N MET A 1 -19.30 24.42 31.29
CA MET A 1 -19.77 25.11 30.06
C MET A 1 -19.69 24.16 28.88
N THR A 2 -20.79 23.48 28.60
CA THR A 2 -20.97 22.55 27.48
C THR A 2 -21.16 23.35 26.19
N ARG A 3 -20.08 23.52 25.42
CA ARG A 3 -20.21 24.07 24.06
C ARG A 3 -20.84 23.01 23.16
N ASN A 4 -22.14 23.17 22.92
CA ASN A 4 -22.85 22.54 21.82
C ASN A 4 -22.23 23.02 20.49
N PHE A 5 -21.37 22.22 19.88
CA PHE A 5 -20.89 22.42 18.52
C PHE A 5 -21.81 21.68 17.53
N LYS A 6 -23.02 22.21 17.36
CA LYS A 6 -23.83 21.97 16.16
C LYS A 6 -23.59 23.13 15.22
N ASP A 7 -22.75 22.93 14.21
CA ASP A 7 -22.73 23.68 12.95
C ASP A 7 -21.44 23.35 12.21
N TYR A 8 -21.32 22.21 11.53
CA TYR A 8 -20.39 22.08 10.39
C TYR A 8 -20.95 21.03 9.43
N SER A 9 -21.44 21.48 8.27
CA SER A 9 -21.77 20.63 7.13
C SER A 9 -20.46 20.04 6.58
N TYR A 10 -20.04 18.94 7.18
CA TYR A 10 -19.21 17.97 6.47
C TYR A 10 -20.15 17.31 5.45
N ASP A 11 -19.92 17.50 4.16
CA ASP A 11 -20.70 16.89 3.09
C ASP A 11 -20.54 15.36 3.12
N GLY A 12 -21.31 14.73 3.99
CA GLY A 12 -21.73 13.34 3.94
C GLY A 12 -20.72 12.31 4.39
N ASN A 13 -19.49 12.30 3.86
CA ASN A 13 -18.62 11.13 3.98
C ASN A 13 -17.12 11.46 3.90
N PRO A 14 -16.28 10.91 4.80
CA PRO A 14 -14.84 11.14 4.74
C PRO A 14 -14.20 10.30 3.64
N HIS A 15 -13.25 10.87 2.91
CA HIS A 15 -12.53 10.21 1.83
C HIS A 15 -11.01 10.31 2.00
N CYS A 16 -10.30 9.33 1.46
CA CYS A 16 -8.84 9.33 1.42
C CYS A 16 -8.33 10.33 0.37
N TYR A 17 -7.41 11.21 0.76
CA TYR A 17 -6.80 12.18 -0.15
C TYR A 17 -5.92 11.53 -1.23
N ILE A 18 -5.42 10.31 -1.02
CA ILE A 18 -4.61 9.59 -2.01
C ILE A 18 -5.49 8.88 -3.04
N CYS A 19 -6.51 8.12 -2.62
CA CYS A 19 -7.21 7.20 -3.51
C CYS A 19 -8.67 7.56 -3.79
N GLY A 20 -9.21 8.60 -3.15
CA GLY A 20 -10.58 9.06 -3.32
C GLY A 20 -11.67 8.16 -2.73
N TYR A 21 -11.32 6.94 -2.29
CA TYR A 21 -12.26 6.04 -1.63
C TYR A 21 -12.74 6.59 -0.30
N THR A 22 -14.02 6.35 -0.03
CA THR A 22 -14.68 6.68 1.23
C THR A 22 -14.19 5.80 2.37
N PHE A 23 -14.01 6.35 3.56
CA PHE A 23 -13.82 5.53 4.74
C PHE A 23 -15.17 4.97 5.19
N TYR A 24 -15.32 3.66 5.13
CA TYR A 24 -16.55 2.97 5.51
C TYR A 24 -16.30 1.95 6.62
N MET A 25 -17.03 2.04 7.73
CA MET A 25 -17.21 0.94 8.66
C MET A 25 -18.60 0.39 8.38
N ILE A 26 -18.69 -0.82 7.82
CA ILE A 26 -19.97 -1.46 7.48
C ILE A 26 -20.88 -1.44 8.72
N PRO A 27 -22.00 -0.70 8.71
CA PRO A 27 -22.94 -0.70 9.81
C PRO A 27 -24.01 -1.76 9.52
N TYR A 28 -23.63 -3.03 9.43
CA TYR A 28 -24.63 -4.11 9.37
C TYR A 28 -24.80 -4.83 10.72
N ASP A 29 -23.82 -4.73 11.63
CA ASP A 29 -23.99 -5.12 13.02
C ASP A 29 -23.00 -4.33 13.93
N PRO A 30 -23.45 -3.56 14.92
CA PRO A 30 -22.57 -2.97 15.95
C PRO A 30 -21.64 -3.98 16.61
N LYS A 31 -22.03 -5.27 16.67
CA LYS A 31 -21.19 -6.36 17.18
C LYS A 31 -20.01 -6.68 16.25
N ASP A 32 -20.10 -6.41 14.94
CA ASP A 32 -19.00 -6.61 13.98
C ASP A 32 -17.98 -5.47 14.01
N THR A 33 -18.38 -4.29 14.50
CA THR A 33 -17.46 -3.17 14.81
C THR A 33 -16.76 -3.32 16.17
N SER A 34 -17.11 -4.34 16.95
CA SER A 34 -16.49 -4.56 18.26
C SER A 34 -15.07 -5.10 18.11
N LEU A 35 -14.16 -4.50 18.87
CA LEU A 35 -12.81 -5.03 19.02
C LEU A 35 -12.92 -6.47 19.54
N ARG A 36 -12.11 -7.41 19.03
CA ARG A 36 -12.11 -8.82 19.44
C ARG A 36 -11.89 -8.99 20.95
N LYS A 37 -11.17 -8.05 21.56
CA LYS A 37 -11.03 -7.87 23.01
C LYS A 37 -11.10 -6.38 23.31
N TYR A 38 -12.04 -5.99 24.16
CA TYR A 38 -12.05 -4.66 24.77
C TYR A 38 -11.18 -4.74 26.02
N ASP A 39 -9.90 -4.38 25.92
CA ASP A 39 -9.03 -4.23 27.10
C ASP A 39 -9.25 -2.87 27.80
N GLY A 40 -10.10 -2.00 27.24
CA GLY A 40 -10.33 -0.64 27.71
C GLY A 40 -9.17 0.33 27.41
N ALA A 41 -8.14 -0.12 26.69
CA ALA A 41 -7.05 0.74 26.26
C ALA A 41 -7.52 1.65 25.11
N VAL A 42 -7.14 2.92 25.21
CA VAL A 42 -7.39 3.93 24.18
C VAL A 42 -6.30 3.88 23.12
N PHE A 43 -5.05 3.69 23.56
CA PHE A 43 -3.86 3.68 22.72
C PHE A 43 -3.31 2.27 22.58
N HIS A 44 -3.00 1.90 21.34
CA HIS A 44 -2.25 0.70 20.95
C HIS A 44 -1.02 1.11 20.15
N ASN A 45 -0.19 0.15 19.73
CA ASN A 45 0.79 0.43 18.69
C ASN A 45 0.06 0.62 17.35
N ALA A 46 0.62 1.46 16.48
CA ALA A 46 0.07 1.70 15.15
C ALA A 46 -0.07 0.40 14.34
N GLU A 47 0.97 -0.44 14.37
CA GLU A 47 1.03 -1.73 13.67
C GLU A 47 -0.12 -2.67 14.10
N ASP A 48 -0.38 -2.78 15.40
CA ASP A 48 -1.48 -3.62 15.94
C ASP A 48 -2.86 -3.21 15.38
N VAL A 49 -3.06 -1.90 15.16
CA VAL A 49 -4.31 -1.36 14.59
C VAL A 49 -4.34 -1.58 13.08
N GLU A 50 -3.22 -1.39 12.39
CA GLU A 50 -3.06 -1.57 10.95
C GLU A 50 -3.19 -3.03 10.51
N ASP A 51 -2.76 -4.00 11.32
CA ASP A 51 -2.93 -5.43 11.03
C ASP A 51 -4.37 -5.94 11.16
N LEU A 52 -5.22 -5.05 11.67
CA LEU A 52 -6.64 -5.29 11.87
C LEU A 52 -6.92 -6.49 12.81
N HIS A 53 -5.93 -6.92 13.59
CA HIS A 53 -6.06 -8.04 14.54
C HIS A 53 -7.12 -7.77 15.60
N LEU A 54 -7.30 -6.48 15.92
CA LEU A 54 -8.30 -6.03 16.86
C LEU A 54 -9.72 -6.11 16.28
N PHE A 55 -9.93 -6.24 14.97
CA PHE A 55 -11.26 -6.19 14.36
C PHE A 55 -11.80 -7.58 14.04
N ARG A 56 -13.13 -7.74 14.10
CA ARG A 56 -13.77 -8.99 13.69
C ARG A 56 -13.70 -9.20 12.19
N ARG A 57 -14.00 -8.15 11.42
CA ARG A 57 -13.83 -8.10 9.97
C ARG A 57 -12.62 -7.23 9.62
N LYS A 58 -11.75 -7.74 8.76
CA LYS A 58 -10.61 -6.98 8.25
C LYS A 58 -11.12 -6.08 7.11
N ALA A 59 -11.00 -4.77 7.30
CA ALA A 59 -11.33 -3.76 6.31
C ALA A 59 -10.19 -2.73 6.30
N TRP A 60 -9.28 -2.87 5.34
CA TRP A 60 -8.11 -1.99 5.22
C TRP A 60 -8.48 -0.51 5.05
N TRP A 61 -9.67 -0.24 4.48
CA TRP A 61 -10.23 1.11 4.33
C TRP A 61 -10.84 1.69 5.62
N ALA A 62 -10.95 0.91 6.70
CA ALA A 62 -11.50 1.40 7.97
C ALA A 62 -10.46 2.15 8.82
N VAL A 63 -9.19 2.11 8.42
CA VAL A 63 -8.07 2.65 9.19
C VAL A 63 -7.39 3.78 8.42
N HIS A 64 -7.14 4.89 9.11
CA HIS A 64 -6.59 6.10 8.52
C HIS A 64 -5.40 6.63 9.30
N ARG A 65 -4.55 7.36 8.57
CA ARG A 65 -3.62 8.34 9.10
C ARG A 65 -4.08 9.72 8.64
N MET A 66 -3.58 10.77 9.27
CA MET A 66 -3.84 12.15 8.87
C MET A 66 -2.54 12.90 8.64
N ILE A 67 -2.47 13.62 7.53
CA ILE A 67 -1.50 14.71 7.41
C ILE A 67 -2.05 15.86 8.27
N LEU A 68 -1.34 16.20 9.33
CA LEU A 68 -1.71 17.22 10.30
C LEU A 68 -0.88 18.47 10.04
N CYS A 69 -1.55 19.58 9.71
CA CYS A 69 -0.88 20.85 9.50
C CYS A 69 -1.28 21.87 10.56
N ASN A 70 -0.28 22.43 11.22
CA ASN A 70 -0.43 23.54 12.15
C ASN A 70 -0.39 24.85 11.36
N GLN A 71 -1.51 25.56 11.31
CA GLN A 71 -1.61 26.81 10.53
C GLN A 71 -0.77 27.94 11.13
N LYS A 72 -0.49 27.90 12.44
CA LYS A 72 0.30 28.94 13.12
C LYS A 72 1.80 28.73 12.94
N GLU A 73 2.24 27.49 12.99
CA GLU A 73 3.65 27.11 12.90
C GLU A 73 4.09 26.81 11.47
N HIS A 74 3.15 26.72 10.52
CA HIS A 74 3.39 26.32 9.13
C HIS A 74 4.12 24.97 9.00
N THR A 75 3.88 24.06 9.96
CA THR A 75 4.45 22.72 9.99
C THR A 75 3.39 21.69 9.62
N CYS A 76 3.80 20.64 8.91
CA CYS A 76 2.98 19.48 8.63
C CYS A 76 3.71 18.20 9.06
N HIS A 77 2.99 17.25 9.64
CA HIS A 77 3.51 15.93 9.99
C HIS A 77 2.44 14.85 9.78
N ILE A 78 2.86 13.60 9.66
CA ILE A 78 1.94 12.47 9.63
C ILE A 78 1.53 12.10 11.06
N SER A 79 0.24 11.82 11.27
CA SER A 79 -0.27 11.34 12.54
C SER A 79 0.05 9.85 12.74
N GLY A 80 -0.21 9.37 13.95
CA GLY A 80 -0.46 7.96 14.18
C GLY A 80 -1.71 7.47 13.47
N VAL A 81 -2.13 6.26 13.83
CA VAL A 81 -3.22 5.54 13.17
C VAL A 81 -4.51 5.68 13.97
N ALA A 82 -5.64 5.79 13.28
CA ALA A 82 -6.95 5.76 13.93
C ALA A 82 -7.99 5.03 13.08
N VAL A 83 -9.04 4.52 13.73
CA VAL A 83 -10.22 3.98 13.03
C VAL A 83 -11.09 5.11 12.48
N CYS A 84 -11.80 4.88 11.38
CA CYS A 84 -12.47 5.95 10.63
C CYS A 84 -13.57 6.69 11.40
N THR A 85 -14.17 6.03 12.41
CA THR A 85 -15.17 6.61 13.31
C THR A 85 -14.58 7.63 14.30
N ILE A 86 -13.25 7.67 14.44
CA ILE A 86 -12.55 8.60 15.31
C ILE A 86 -12.10 9.82 14.51
N LEU A 87 -12.39 10.98 15.08
CA LEU A 87 -12.05 12.28 14.50
C LEU A 87 -10.72 12.81 15.04
N SER A 88 -10.28 12.35 16.21
CA SER A 88 -8.99 12.70 16.79
C SER A 88 -7.86 11.92 16.11
N ALA A 89 -6.67 12.52 16.04
CA ALA A 89 -5.49 11.91 15.46
C ALA A 89 -4.36 11.87 16.50
N PRO A 90 -3.68 10.73 16.71
CA PRO A 90 -2.51 10.67 17.58
C PRO A 90 -1.36 11.52 17.02
N LEU A 91 -0.69 12.30 17.88
CA LEU A 91 0.45 13.13 17.47
C LEU A 91 1.71 12.32 17.14
N ASN A 92 1.85 11.13 17.71
CA ASN A 92 2.98 10.24 17.46
C ASN A 92 2.58 9.17 16.44
N GLU A 93 3.40 9.02 15.41
CA GLU A 93 3.22 8.11 14.29
C GLU A 93 3.07 6.63 14.69
N GLY A 94 3.73 6.22 15.78
CA GLY A 94 3.70 4.86 16.31
C GLY A 94 2.48 4.53 17.18
N HIS A 95 1.60 5.49 17.43
CA HIS A 95 0.39 5.25 18.22
C HIS A 95 -0.83 4.94 17.35
N GLY A 96 -1.60 3.93 17.76
CA GLY A 96 -2.90 3.57 17.23
C GLY A 96 -4.04 3.98 18.17
N LEU A 97 -5.14 4.49 17.63
CA LEU A 97 -6.31 4.97 18.37
C LEU A 97 -7.57 4.25 17.90
N VAL A 98 -8.18 3.47 18.80
CA VAL A 98 -9.37 2.63 18.51
C VAL A 98 -10.62 3.09 19.24
N SER A 99 -10.48 4.00 20.22
CA SER A 99 -11.60 4.64 20.90
C SER A 99 -11.29 6.11 21.21
N ARG A 100 -12.33 6.92 21.46
CA ARG A 100 -12.14 8.35 21.77
C ARG A 100 -11.41 8.50 23.10
N PRO A 101 -10.43 9.40 23.25
CA PRO A 101 -9.79 9.65 24.53
C PRO A 101 -10.74 10.34 25.50
N TRP A 102 -10.74 9.94 26.77
CA TRP A 102 -11.60 10.51 27.82
C TRP A 102 -10.82 11.04 29.03
N ARG A 103 -9.58 10.60 29.25
CA ARG A 103 -8.71 11.12 30.34
C ARG A 103 -7.83 12.25 29.83
N GLN A 104 -7.54 13.24 30.68
CA GLN A 104 -6.69 14.39 30.35
C GLN A 104 -5.34 13.99 29.72
N ARG A 105 -4.63 13.04 30.34
CA ARG A 105 -3.36 12.50 29.79
C ARG A 105 -3.48 11.86 28.40
N GLN A 106 -4.67 11.38 28.04
CA GLN A 106 -4.94 10.81 26.71
C GLN A 106 -5.26 11.92 25.70
N ILE A 107 -6.02 12.91 26.13
CA ILE A 107 -6.39 14.09 25.31
C ILE A 107 -5.14 14.87 24.90
N GLU A 108 -4.15 15.00 25.78
CA GLU A 108 -2.88 15.67 25.51
C GLU A 108 -2.02 14.98 24.44
N ARG A 109 -2.29 13.71 24.12
CA ARG A 109 -1.54 12.92 23.12
C ARG A 109 -2.17 12.92 21.72
N VAL A 110 -3.32 13.56 21.57
CA VAL A 110 -4.06 13.64 20.31
C VAL A 110 -4.31 15.09 19.92
N VAL A 111 -4.65 15.28 18.66
CA VAL A 111 -5.27 16.52 18.17
C VAL A 111 -6.63 16.22 17.60
N GLU A 112 -7.55 17.17 17.73
CA GLU A 112 -8.82 17.17 17.01
C GLU A 112 -8.73 18.21 15.88
N PRO A 113 -8.23 17.82 14.71
CA PRO A 113 -8.07 18.77 13.61
C PRO A 113 -9.42 19.15 13.03
N ARG A 114 -9.47 20.32 12.40
CA ARG A 114 -10.56 20.65 11.49
C ARG A 114 -10.33 19.91 10.18
N PHE A 115 -11.34 19.18 9.72
CA PHE A 115 -11.28 18.52 8.43
C PHE A 115 -11.43 19.56 7.34
N HIS A 116 -10.45 19.58 6.44
CA HIS A 116 -10.51 20.46 5.30
C HIS A 116 -11.57 19.98 4.31
N ASP A 117 -12.49 20.88 3.96
CA ASP A 117 -13.36 20.71 2.80
C ASP A 117 -12.54 20.98 1.53
N TYR A 118 -12.59 20.04 0.60
CA TYR A 118 -11.79 19.97 -0.62
C TYR A 118 -11.97 21.19 -1.54
N TYR A 119 -13.13 21.84 -1.47
CA TYR A 119 -13.48 22.97 -2.33
C TYR A 119 -13.04 24.34 -1.78
N GLY A 120 -12.63 24.39 -0.51
CA GLY A 120 -12.25 25.63 0.16
C GLY A 120 -10.75 25.78 0.40
N GLU A 121 -10.32 26.94 0.87
CA GLU A 121 -9.05 27.08 1.61
C GLU A 121 -9.33 26.89 3.11
N PRO A 122 -8.39 26.35 3.91
CA PRO A 122 -8.60 26.24 5.35
C PRO A 122 -8.83 27.62 5.96
N ARG A 123 -9.77 27.73 6.90
CA ARG A 123 -10.00 29.01 7.57
C ARG A 123 -8.79 29.38 8.41
N ARG A 124 -8.32 30.63 8.31
CA ARG A 124 -7.15 31.15 9.06
C ARG A 124 -7.27 31.01 10.59
N CYS A 125 -8.49 30.88 11.13
CA CYS A 125 -8.73 30.71 12.56
C CYS A 125 -8.53 29.26 13.06
N TRP A 126 -8.33 28.29 12.16
CA TRP A 126 -8.13 26.90 12.55
C TRP A 126 -6.67 26.67 12.97
N LYS A 127 -6.44 26.17 14.20
CA LYS A 127 -5.07 25.83 14.63
C LYS A 127 -4.53 24.62 13.87
N TRP A 128 -5.32 23.55 13.80
CA TRP A 128 -4.95 22.28 13.19
C TRP A 128 -5.90 21.95 12.05
N VAL A 129 -5.34 21.53 10.92
CA VAL A 129 -6.06 21.06 9.74
C VAL A 129 -5.62 19.63 9.44
N GLY A 130 -6.59 18.75 9.21
CA GLY A 130 -6.35 17.33 9.03
C GLY A 130 -6.80 16.86 7.65
N TYR A 131 -5.90 16.16 6.95
CA TYR A 131 -6.14 15.57 5.64
C TYR A 131 -6.02 14.05 5.77
N ARG A 132 -7.15 13.34 5.65
CA ARG A 132 -7.20 11.89 5.90
C ARG A 132 -6.65 11.10 4.72
N VAL A 133 -5.89 10.06 5.03
CA VAL A 133 -5.42 9.07 4.07
C VAL A 133 -5.64 7.68 4.66
N HIS A 134 -5.95 6.68 3.84
CA HIS A 134 -5.94 5.29 4.34
C HIS A 134 -4.53 4.96 4.83
N ALA A 135 -4.44 4.23 5.94
CA ALA A 135 -3.14 3.78 6.45
C ALA A 135 -2.38 2.97 5.37
N ARG A 136 -3.09 2.13 4.60
CA ARG A 136 -2.50 1.41 3.47
C ARG A 136 -2.09 2.28 2.29
N CYS A 137 -2.83 3.34 1.97
CA CYS A 137 -2.37 4.27 0.94
C CYS A 137 -1.06 4.97 1.37
N TRP A 138 -0.91 5.24 2.67
CA TRP A 138 0.31 5.81 3.23
C TRP A 138 1.47 4.80 3.28
N GLU A 139 1.20 3.56 3.65
CA GLU A 139 2.21 2.49 3.61
C GLU A 139 2.67 2.21 2.18
N LEU A 140 1.76 2.16 1.20
CA LEU A 140 2.16 1.97 -0.19
C LEU A 140 3.07 3.11 -0.71
N LEU A 141 2.90 4.31 -0.15
CA LEU A 141 3.73 5.46 -0.48
C LEU A 141 5.20 5.26 -0.07
N SER A 142 5.53 4.44 0.94
CA SER A 142 6.93 4.13 1.29
C SER A 142 7.63 3.25 0.26
N TYR A 143 6.88 2.51 -0.56
CA TYR A 143 7.41 1.72 -1.67
C TYR A 143 7.35 2.48 -3.01
N HIS A 144 7.03 3.77 -2.98
CA HIS A 144 6.89 4.62 -4.15
C HIS A 144 7.89 5.78 -4.10
N GLU A 145 8.28 6.32 -5.27
CA GLU A 145 9.18 7.49 -5.38
C GLU A 145 8.66 8.72 -4.59
N LEU A 146 7.34 8.80 -4.40
CA LEU A 146 6.69 9.84 -3.61
C LEU A 146 7.01 9.75 -2.11
N GLY A 147 7.39 8.56 -1.61
CA GLY A 147 7.82 8.34 -0.22
C GLY A 147 9.00 9.21 0.18
N ALA A 148 10.08 9.12 -0.58
CA ALA A 148 11.26 9.96 -0.37
C ALA A 148 10.95 11.47 -0.48
N THR A 149 9.92 11.83 -1.27
CA THR A 149 9.48 13.22 -1.37
C THR A 149 8.68 13.66 -0.17
N ALA A 150 7.78 12.81 0.35
CA ALA A 150 6.99 13.08 1.55
C ALA A 150 7.87 13.24 2.79
N GLU A 151 8.92 12.44 2.92
CA GLU A 151 9.90 12.53 4.01
C GLU A 151 10.67 13.88 3.98
N LYS A 152 11.07 14.32 2.79
CA LYS A 152 11.82 15.58 2.62
C LYS A 152 10.93 16.82 2.74
N ASN A 153 9.74 16.77 2.15
CA ASN A 153 8.83 17.90 2.06
C ASN A 153 7.38 17.43 2.03
N LEU A 154 6.79 17.20 3.20
CA LEU A 154 5.38 16.83 3.28
C LEU A 154 4.43 17.92 2.76
N ALA A 155 4.85 19.19 2.81
CA ALA A 155 4.03 20.32 2.36
C ALA A 155 3.83 20.31 0.83
N ILE A 156 4.84 19.96 0.03
CA ILE A 156 4.68 19.87 -1.44
C ILE A 156 3.76 18.71 -1.82
N VAL A 157 3.86 17.58 -1.12
CA VAL A 157 2.95 16.44 -1.33
C VAL A 157 1.52 16.83 -0.98
N LEU A 158 1.32 17.54 0.14
CA LEU A 158 0.00 18.06 0.48
C LEU A 158 -0.54 19.06 -0.54
N ALA A 159 0.29 19.97 -1.05
CA ALA A 159 -0.11 20.91 -2.09
C ALA A 159 -0.56 20.16 -3.36
N ALA A 160 0.19 19.13 -3.79
CA ALA A 160 -0.16 18.29 -4.91
C ALA A 160 -1.46 17.50 -4.69
N LEU A 161 -1.67 16.93 -3.50
CA LEU A 161 -2.94 16.30 -3.13
C LEU A 161 -4.10 17.28 -3.29
N ARG A 162 -3.98 18.50 -2.76
CA ARG A 162 -5.02 19.53 -2.86
C ARG A 162 -5.27 19.96 -4.31
N GLN A 163 -4.21 20.14 -5.10
CA GLN A 163 -4.31 20.49 -6.51
C GLN A 163 -5.02 19.40 -7.32
N ARG A 164 -4.68 18.12 -7.07
CA ARG A 164 -5.34 16.98 -7.72
C ARG A 164 -6.85 16.99 -7.51
N PHE A 165 -7.31 17.29 -6.29
CA PHE A 165 -8.75 17.46 -6.03
C PHE A 165 -9.35 18.66 -6.75
N LYS A 166 -8.66 19.81 -6.79
CA LYS A 166 -9.11 20.99 -7.55
C LYS A 166 -9.25 20.72 -9.04
N MET A 167 -8.47 19.79 -9.60
CA MET A 167 -8.56 19.34 -11.00
C MET A 167 -9.74 18.41 -11.29
N GLY A 168 -10.65 18.19 -10.34
CA GLY A 168 -11.88 17.41 -10.55
C GLY A 168 -11.70 15.91 -10.31
N TYR A 169 -10.67 15.49 -9.56
CA TYR A 169 -10.49 14.10 -9.19
C TYR A 169 -11.73 13.54 -8.47
N LEU A 170 -12.29 12.46 -9.02
CA LEU A 170 -13.59 11.92 -8.63
C LEU A 170 -13.51 11.19 -7.28
N ARG A 171 -14.43 11.55 -6.38
CA ARG A 171 -14.71 10.76 -5.18
C ARG A 171 -15.24 9.40 -5.61
N LYS A 172 -14.67 8.33 -5.06
CA LYS A 172 -15.20 6.98 -5.23
C LYS A 172 -16.13 6.68 -4.05
N THR A 173 -17.42 6.86 -4.29
CA THR A 173 -18.50 6.43 -3.37
C THR A 173 -18.64 4.92 -3.36
N ASP A 174 -18.33 4.29 -4.50
CA ASP A 174 -18.34 2.85 -4.64
C ASP A 174 -17.12 2.28 -3.91
N ILE A 175 -17.41 1.62 -2.79
CA ILE A 175 -16.44 0.75 -2.12
C ILE A 175 -16.16 -0.36 -3.14
N PRO A 176 -14.89 -0.63 -3.51
CA PRO A 176 -14.58 -1.71 -4.44
C PRO A 176 -15.14 -2.97 -3.80
N GLU A 177 -16.15 -3.54 -4.45
CA GLU A 177 -16.99 -4.60 -3.93
C GLU A 177 -16.14 -5.66 -3.20
N MET A 178 -16.24 -5.70 -1.87
CA MET A 178 -15.88 -6.86 -1.05
C MET A 178 -14.48 -7.49 -1.20
N THR A 179 -13.42 -6.74 -1.53
CA THR A 179 -12.07 -7.26 -1.31
C THR A 179 -11.67 -7.12 0.16
N ALA A 180 -12.05 -8.09 0.99
CA ALA A 180 -11.52 -8.20 2.36
C ALA A 180 -9.98 -8.35 2.39
N GLU A 181 -9.38 -8.72 1.25
CA GLU A 181 -7.93 -8.82 1.11
C GLU A 181 -7.29 -7.42 1.03
N ASP A 182 -6.24 -7.25 1.83
CA ASP A 182 -5.46 -6.04 1.91
C ASP A 182 -4.70 -5.81 0.59
N PRO A 183 -4.86 -4.67 -0.09
CA PRO A 183 -4.21 -4.41 -1.37
C PRO A 183 -2.72 -4.12 -1.21
N VAL A 184 -2.20 -3.84 -0.01
CA VAL A 184 -0.78 -3.53 0.22
C VAL A 184 -0.09 -4.69 0.89
N ARG A 185 -0.70 -5.30 1.90
CA ARG A 185 -0.22 -6.55 2.50
C ARG A 185 -0.92 -7.77 1.88
N THR A 186 -0.76 -7.94 0.56
CA THR A 186 -1.56 -8.89 -0.22
C THR A 186 -1.16 -10.33 0.09
N LYS A 187 -2.09 -11.11 0.65
CA LYS A 187 -1.86 -12.48 1.11
C LYS A 187 -1.42 -13.40 -0.04
N CYS A 188 -2.02 -13.26 -1.22
CA CYS A 188 -1.65 -14.12 -2.34
C CYS A 188 -0.20 -13.91 -2.85
N VAL A 189 0.40 -12.73 -2.60
CA VAL A 189 1.80 -12.42 -2.91
C VAL A 189 2.73 -13.05 -1.87
N SER A 190 2.45 -12.82 -0.59
CA SER A 190 3.26 -13.39 0.51
C SER A 190 3.24 -14.92 0.50
N GLU A 191 2.10 -15.55 0.21
CA GLU A 191 2.02 -17.01 0.00
C GLU A 191 2.82 -17.47 -1.24
N ALA A 192 2.89 -16.66 -2.29
CA ALA A 192 3.68 -17.01 -3.47
C ALA A 192 5.18 -17.00 -3.16
N ILE A 193 5.64 -15.98 -2.45
CA ILE A 193 7.01 -15.82 -1.97
C ILE A 193 7.37 -16.92 -0.96
N GLY A 194 6.53 -17.16 0.05
CA GLY A 194 6.75 -18.20 1.06
C GLY A 194 6.92 -19.60 0.44
N VAL A 195 6.08 -19.96 -0.53
CA VAL A 195 6.23 -21.22 -1.27
C VAL A 195 7.53 -21.27 -2.08
N ALA A 196 8.00 -20.14 -2.62
CA ALA A 196 9.27 -20.09 -3.35
C ALA A 196 10.46 -20.29 -2.40
N LEU A 197 10.45 -19.63 -1.24
CA LEU A 197 11.46 -19.78 -0.18
C LEU A 197 11.54 -21.23 0.32
N GLU A 198 10.41 -21.84 0.68
CA GLU A 198 10.38 -23.25 1.10
C GLU A 198 10.97 -24.20 0.05
N GLN A 199 10.74 -23.91 -1.23
CA GLN A 199 11.30 -24.70 -2.32
C GLN A 199 12.80 -24.51 -2.47
N ALA A 200 13.28 -23.27 -2.31
CA ALA A 200 14.72 -22.98 -2.29
C ALA A 200 15.42 -23.71 -1.16
N ASP A 201 14.87 -23.71 0.05
CA ASP A 201 15.42 -24.43 1.20
C ASP A 201 15.45 -25.95 0.98
N ARG A 202 14.38 -26.51 0.42
CA ARG A 202 14.35 -27.93 0.04
C ARG A 202 15.41 -28.26 -1.02
N ARG A 203 15.73 -27.35 -1.95
CA ARG A 203 16.82 -27.54 -2.93
C ARG A 203 18.19 -27.47 -2.25
N LYS A 204 18.43 -26.47 -1.39
CA LYS A 204 19.67 -26.31 -0.60
C LYS A 204 19.94 -27.57 0.24
N LEU A 205 18.93 -28.15 0.90
CA LEU A 205 19.07 -29.39 1.67
C LEU A 205 19.39 -30.62 0.80
N LYS A 206 18.76 -30.72 -0.38
CA LYS A 206 18.98 -31.83 -1.31
C LYS A 206 20.35 -31.78 -1.99
N SER A 207 20.88 -30.58 -2.28
CA SER A 207 22.22 -30.43 -2.86
C SER A 207 23.31 -30.81 -1.85
N LYS A 208 23.14 -30.45 -0.56
CA LYS A 208 24.05 -30.88 0.51
C LYS A 208 24.12 -32.40 0.69
N ARG A 209 23.04 -33.13 0.38
CA ARG A 209 22.98 -34.61 0.46
C ARG A 209 23.43 -35.34 -0.81
N ARG A 210 23.63 -34.65 -1.93
CA ARG A 210 24.03 -35.26 -3.20
C ARG A 210 25.32 -34.61 -3.71
N GLN A 211 26.46 -35.27 -3.49
CA GLN A 211 27.65 -35.04 -4.33
C GLN A 211 27.25 -35.26 -5.79
N SER A 212 27.58 -34.29 -6.64
CA SER A 212 26.92 -34.07 -7.93
C SER A 212 27.18 -35.20 -8.94
N VAL A 213 26.14 -35.91 -9.34
CA VAL A 213 26.08 -36.42 -10.72
C VAL A 213 25.51 -35.29 -11.56
N ARG A 214 26.39 -34.51 -12.20
CA ARG A 214 25.98 -33.55 -13.24
C ARG A 214 25.42 -34.36 -14.42
N LYS A 215 24.11 -34.60 -14.44
CA LYS A 215 23.44 -34.93 -15.69
C LYS A 215 23.40 -33.65 -16.51
N SER A 216 24.27 -33.53 -17.51
CA SER A 216 24.13 -32.49 -18.53
C SER A 216 22.75 -32.70 -19.16
N VAL A 217 21.85 -31.75 -18.93
CA VAL A 217 20.61 -31.68 -19.69
C VAL A 217 21.04 -31.43 -21.12
N ARG A 218 20.88 -32.43 -21.98
CA ARG A 218 21.13 -32.28 -23.42
C ARG A 218 20.25 -31.13 -23.92
N GLN A 219 20.88 -30.07 -24.41
CA GLN A 219 20.19 -29.01 -25.15
C GLN A 219 19.67 -29.66 -26.43
N ILE A 220 18.35 -29.77 -26.56
CA ILE A 220 17.70 -30.28 -27.76
C ILE A 220 17.18 -29.05 -28.50
N GLY A 221 17.76 -28.79 -29.68
CA GLY A 221 17.33 -27.77 -30.64
C GLY A 221 18.02 -26.42 -30.44
N THR A 222 19.19 -26.21 -31.05
CA THR A 222 19.87 -24.92 -31.01
C THR A 222 19.08 -23.89 -31.81
N CYS A 223 18.44 -22.95 -31.12
CA CYS A 223 18.07 -21.69 -31.76
C CYS A 223 19.39 -20.98 -32.11
N ASN A 224 19.71 -20.85 -33.40
CA ASN A 224 21.01 -20.35 -33.88
C ASN A 224 21.16 -18.81 -33.76
N LEU A 225 20.33 -18.15 -32.95
CA LEU A 225 20.39 -16.71 -32.74
C LEU A 225 21.40 -16.39 -31.63
N PRO A 226 22.15 -15.27 -31.75
CA PRO A 226 22.92 -14.73 -30.64
C PRO A 226 22.04 -14.49 -29.42
N VAL A 227 22.61 -14.66 -28.23
CA VAL A 227 21.86 -14.58 -26.96
C VAL A 227 21.21 -13.21 -26.78
N GLU A 228 21.87 -12.14 -27.23
CA GLU A 228 21.37 -10.77 -27.18
C GLU A 228 20.06 -10.65 -27.96
N ILE A 229 19.98 -11.26 -29.14
CA ILE A 229 18.77 -11.26 -29.97
C ILE A 229 17.65 -12.05 -29.30
N LEU A 230 17.97 -13.17 -28.63
CA LEU A 230 16.98 -13.94 -27.86
C LEU A 230 16.40 -13.12 -26.70
N TYR A 231 17.23 -12.33 -26.00
CA TYR A 231 16.78 -11.43 -24.94
C TYR A 231 15.95 -10.26 -25.49
N MET A 232 16.35 -9.69 -26.63
CA MET A 232 15.57 -8.66 -27.32
C MET A 232 14.18 -9.17 -27.70
N ILE A 233 14.09 -10.37 -28.30
CA ILE A 233 12.80 -11.00 -28.63
C ILE A 233 11.98 -11.22 -27.37
N ALA A 234 12.60 -11.76 -26.31
CA ALA A 234 11.92 -12.06 -25.05
C ALA A 234 11.31 -10.80 -24.40
N ASN A 235 11.93 -9.62 -24.55
CA ASN A 235 11.39 -8.37 -24.03
C ASN A 235 10.01 -8.00 -24.59
N TYR A 236 9.69 -8.45 -25.81
CA TYR A 236 8.39 -8.21 -26.45
C TYR A 236 7.35 -9.30 -26.20
N LEU A 237 7.71 -10.38 -25.49
CA LEU A 237 6.83 -11.52 -25.27
C LEU A 237 6.25 -11.54 -23.86
N PRO A 238 5.02 -12.06 -23.66
CA PRO A 238 4.53 -12.41 -22.35
C PRO A 238 5.39 -13.51 -21.71
N SER A 239 5.55 -13.47 -20.40
CA SER A 239 6.44 -14.39 -19.67
C SER A 239 6.05 -15.86 -19.84
N GLN A 240 4.75 -16.16 -19.98
CA GLN A 240 4.29 -17.52 -20.28
C GLN A 240 4.73 -18.02 -21.67
N ALA A 241 4.81 -17.13 -22.68
CA ALA A 241 5.31 -17.46 -24.00
C ALA A 241 6.83 -17.73 -23.96
N ILE A 242 7.58 -16.92 -23.20
CA ILE A 242 9.02 -17.11 -22.98
C ILE A 242 9.28 -18.47 -22.30
N ALA A 243 8.50 -18.83 -21.28
CA ALA A 243 8.64 -20.13 -20.61
C ALA A 243 8.34 -21.32 -21.53
N ASN A 244 7.46 -21.16 -22.51
CA ASN A 244 7.20 -22.17 -23.54
C ASN A 244 8.35 -22.22 -24.57
N MET A 245 8.88 -21.06 -24.93
CA MET A 245 10.03 -20.90 -25.83
C MET A 245 11.28 -21.58 -25.27
N GLU A 246 11.58 -21.41 -23.98
CA GLU A 246 12.68 -22.13 -23.31
C GLU A 246 12.56 -23.64 -23.42
N LYS A 247 11.34 -24.17 -23.23
CA LYS A 247 11.07 -25.62 -23.37
C LYS A 247 11.24 -26.09 -24.81
N ALA A 248 10.81 -25.29 -25.78
CA ALA A 248 10.88 -25.62 -27.20
C ALA A 248 12.30 -25.54 -27.76
N TRP A 249 13.10 -24.58 -27.32
CA TRP A 249 14.46 -24.31 -27.83
C TRP A 249 15.57 -24.92 -26.97
N GLY A 250 15.23 -25.59 -25.87
CA GLY A 250 16.25 -26.11 -24.95
C GLY A 250 17.18 -25.04 -24.35
N PHE A 251 16.81 -23.76 -24.48
CA PHE A 251 17.52 -22.58 -23.98
C PHE A 251 16.90 -22.16 -22.65
N ARG A 252 17.71 -21.60 -21.74
CA ARG A 252 17.22 -21.06 -20.46
C ARG A 252 17.72 -19.64 -20.27
N PHE A 253 16.79 -18.73 -19.98
CA PHE A 253 17.11 -17.40 -19.50
C PHE A 253 17.63 -17.46 -18.07
N GLY A 254 18.49 -16.50 -17.71
CA GLY A 254 19.06 -16.41 -16.38
C GLY A 254 18.03 -16.04 -15.32
N ASN A 255 18.35 -16.31 -14.05
CA ASN A 255 17.52 -15.89 -12.92
C ASN A 255 17.32 -14.37 -12.86
N THR A 256 18.36 -13.60 -13.20
CA THR A 256 18.30 -12.12 -13.27
C THR A 256 17.30 -11.62 -14.30
N PHE A 257 17.18 -12.31 -15.45
CA PHE A 257 16.17 -12.00 -16.46
C PHE A 257 14.77 -12.18 -15.87
N TRP A 258 14.49 -13.34 -15.28
CA TRP A 258 13.17 -13.61 -14.70
C TRP A 258 12.83 -12.70 -13.52
N TYR A 259 13.82 -12.31 -12.72
CA TYR A 259 13.66 -11.29 -11.67
C TYR A 259 13.28 -9.93 -12.27
N SER A 260 14.00 -9.45 -13.29
CA SER A 260 13.72 -8.15 -13.93
C SER A 260 12.35 -8.04 -14.60
N ARG A 261 11.70 -9.19 -14.85
CA ARG A 261 10.35 -9.26 -15.44
C ARG A 261 9.25 -9.04 -14.41
N ILE A 262 9.56 -9.18 -13.12
CA ILE A 262 8.59 -8.94 -12.05
C ILE A 262 8.46 -7.41 -11.87
N PRO A 263 7.27 -6.83 -12.03
CA PRO A 263 7.08 -5.40 -11.80
C PRO A 263 7.17 -5.09 -10.30
N THR A 264 8.37 -4.73 -9.81
CA THR A 264 8.63 -4.50 -8.38
C THR A 264 7.78 -3.38 -7.78
N LYS A 265 7.38 -2.37 -8.58
CA LYS A 265 6.39 -1.36 -8.15
C LYS A 265 5.06 -2.00 -7.68
N ILE A 266 4.60 -3.04 -8.37
CA ILE A 266 3.38 -3.77 -8.01
C ILE A 266 3.68 -4.82 -6.93
N PHE A 267 4.82 -5.51 -7.01
CA PHE A 267 5.23 -6.57 -6.08
C PHE A 267 6.45 -6.11 -5.27
N HIS A 268 6.28 -5.07 -4.45
CA HIS A 268 7.37 -4.47 -3.68
C HIS A 268 8.00 -5.48 -2.71
N GLU A 269 7.22 -6.44 -2.23
CA GLU A 269 7.65 -7.53 -1.33
C GLU A 269 8.73 -8.45 -1.97
N VAL A 270 8.91 -8.37 -3.29
CA VAL A 270 9.94 -9.16 -4.01
C VAL A 270 11.34 -8.60 -3.79
N GLU A 271 11.47 -7.31 -3.49
CA GLU A 271 12.77 -6.69 -3.18
C GLU A 271 13.36 -7.29 -1.90
N ASP A 272 12.54 -7.62 -0.91
CA ASP A 272 12.95 -8.24 0.36
C ASP A 272 13.60 -9.62 0.20
N VAL A 273 13.38 -10.29 -0.94
CA VAL A 273 13.89 -11.63 -1.25
C VAL A 273 14.79 -11.65 -2.48
N ALA A 274 15.27 -10.49 -2.94
CA ALA A 274 16.10 -10.38 -4.14
C ALA A 274 17.42 -11.17 -4.04
N ASP A 275 18.00 -11.27 -2.84
CA ASP A 275 19.26 -11.97 -2.59
C ASP A 275 19.10 -13.49 -2.41
N GLU A 276 17.87 -14.01 -2.41
CA GLU A 276 17.60 -15.44 -2.24
C GLU A 276 17.74 -16.24 -3.54
N ASP A 277 18.18 -17.50 -3.42
CA ASP A 277 18.31 -18.44 -4.55
C ASP A 277 16.95 -19.07 -4.94
N LEU A 278 16.05 -18.19 -5.38
CA LEU A 278 14.70 -18.53 -5.80
C LEU A 278 14.66 -19.02 -7.25
N ASP A 279 13.61 -19.78 -7.55
CA ASP A 279 13.24 -20.06 -8.94
C ASP A 279 12.40 -18.88 -9.44
N TRP A 280 13.12 -17.86 -9.91
CA TRP A 280 12.55 -16.59 -10.33
C TRP A 280 11.58 -16.75 -11.50
N GLN A 281 11.83 -17.70 -12.40
CA GLN A 281 10.90 -18.05 -13.46
C GLN A 281 9.55 -18.48 -12.89
N ARG A 282 9.57 -19.45 -11.97
CA ARG A 282 8.36 -19.99 -11.37
C ARG A 282 7.62 -18.94 -10.53
N LEU A 283 8.35 -18.10 -9.80
CA LEU A 283 7.75 -17.01 -9.01
C LEU A 283 7.11 -15.96 -9.94
N CYS A 284 7.82 -15.50 -10.97
CA CYS A 284 7.31 -14.54 -11.96
C CYS A 284 5.98 -15.02 -12.58
N LEU A 285 5.95 -16.24 -13.12
CA LEU A 285 4.73 -16.82 -13.71
C LEU A 285 3.59 -16.96 -12.70
N LYS A 286 3.90 -17.23 -11.43
CA LYS A 286 2.89 -17.36 -10.38
C LYS A 286 2.30 -15.99 -10.03
N LEU A 287 3.13 -14.95 -9.91
CA LEU A 287 2.70 -13.59 -9.58
C LEU A 287 1.86 -12.97 -10.71
N GLU A 288 2.25 -13.12 -11.97
CA GLU A 288 1.46 -12.63 -13.11
C GLU A 288 0.06 -13.23 -13.15
N ARG A 289 -0.06 -14.56 -12.97
CA ARG A 289 -1.37 -15.23 -12.90
C ARG A 289 -2.22 -14.75 -11.73
N ARG A 290 -1.60 -14.29 -10.63
CA ARG A 290 -2.33 -13.69 -9.50
C ARG A 290 -2.79 -12.27 -9.85
N LEU A 291 -1.96 -11.49 -10.54
CA LEU A 291 -2.30 -10.15 -10.99
C LEU A 291 -3.56 -10.12 -11.85
N GLU A 292 -3.70 -11.09 -12.76
CA GLU A 292 -4.87 -11.21 -13.63
C GLU A 292 -6.19 -11.50 -12.88
N LYS A 293 -6.11 -12.11 -11.69
CA LYS A 293 -7.28 -12.67 -10.99
C LYS A 293 -7.58 -11.98 -9.65
N SER A 294 -6.61 -11.29 -9.06
CA SER A 294 -6.74 -10.70 -7.74
C SER A 294 -7.27 -9.28 -7.84
N GLU A 295 -8.47 -9.08 -7.32
CA GLU A 295 -9.05 -7.75 -7.17
C GLU A 295 -8.25 -6.86 -6.20
N ALA A 296 -7.59 -7.45 -5.19
CA ALA A 296 -6.69 -6.72 -4.29
C ALA A 296 -5.47 -6.15 -5.05
N LEU A 297 -4.90 -6.91 -5.99
CA LEU A 297 -3.82 -6.41 -6.85
C LEU A 297 -4.30 -5.39 -7.88
N ASN A 298 -5.54 -5.52 -8.39
CA ASN A 298 -6.15 -4.46 -9.21
C ASN A 298 -6.35 -3.17 -8.40
N THR A 299 -6.76 -3.30 -7.14
CA THR A 299 -6.85 -2.16 -6.21
C THR A 299 -5.46 -1.57 -5.97
N ARG A 300 -4.43 -2.41 -5.72
CA ARG A 300 -3.03 -1.95 -5.58
C ARG A 300 -2.56 -1.16 -6.81
N ARG A 301 -2.82 -1.64 -8.02
CA ARG A 301 -2.50 -0.94 -9.27
C ARG A 301 -3.15 0.44 -9.33
N TYR A 302 -4.43 0.53 -9.01
CA TYR A 302 -5.13 1.80 -8.94
C TYR A 302 -4.51 2.75 -7.89
N LEU A 303 -4.12 2.24 -6.72
CA LEU A 303 -3.45 3.04 -5.70
C LEU A 303 -2.10 3.57 -6.21
N LEU A 304 -1.33 2.76 -6.94
CA LEU A 304 -0.07 3.18 -7.56
C LEU A 304 -0.28 4.25 -8.63
N GLU A 305 -1.27 4.07 -9.51
CA GLU A 305 -1.65 5.09 -10.52
C GLU A 305 -2.01 6.43 -9.84
N CYS A 306 -2.71 6.38 -8.70
CA CYS A 306 -2.98 7.58 -7.93
C CYS A 306 -1.70 8.26 -7.41
N LEU A 307 -0.73 7.48 -6.95
CA LEU A 307 0.56 7.99 -6.48
C LEU A 307 1.41 8.56 -7.62
N ASP A 308 1.38 7.94 -8.81
CA ASP A 308 2.04 8.44 -10.02
C ASP A 308 1.45 9.80 -10.46
N GLU A 309 0.12 9.95 -10.43
CA GLU A 309 -0.56 11.23 -10.71
C GLU A 309 -0.13 12.33 -9.73
N ILE A 310 -0.09 12.01 -8.42
CA ILE A 310 0.35 12.97 -7.40
C ILE A 310 1.83 13.34 -7.62
N LEU A 311 2.69 12.36 -7.92
CA LEU A 311 4.10 12.59 -8.21
C LEU A 311 4.31 13.49 -9.43
N SER A 312 3.51 13.29 -10.48
CA SER A 312 3.53 14.16 -11.67
C SER A 312 3.24 15.62 -11.29
N ILE A 313 2.22 15.86 -10.47
CA ILE A 313 1.88 17.21 -9.97
C ILE A 313 3.01 17.77 -9.11
N VAL A 314 3.61 16.97 -8.22
CA VAL A 314 4.75 17.40 -7.40
C VAL A 314 5.92 17.85 -8.27
N LYS A 315 6.24 17.11 -9.34
CA LYS A 315 7.30 17.49 -10.28
C LYS A 315 7.00 18.85 -10.92
N THR A 316 5.77 19.07 -11.38
CA THR A 316 5.37 20.38 -11.95
C THR A 316 5.43 21.54 -10.94
N LEU A 317 5.11 21.28 -9.67
CA LEU A 317 5.18 22.28 -8.60
C LEU A 317 6.62 22.58 -8.17
N GLY A 318 7.54 21.62 -8.28
CA GLY A 318 8.94 21.79 -7.93
C GLY A 318 9.77 22.55 -8.98
N ASP A 319 9.33 22.52 -10.24
CA ASP A 319 9.96 23.23 -11.36
C ASP A 319 9.47 24.70 -11.50
N SER A 320 8.51 25.14 -10.67
CA SER A 320 7.90 26.47 -10.68
C SER A 320 8.47 27.39 -9.59
#